data_AF-A0A349X2F2-F1
#
_entry.id   AF-A0A349X2F2-F1
#
_cell.length_a   1.000
_cell.length_b   1.000
_cell.length_c   1.000
_cell.angle_alpha   90.00
_cell.angle_beta   90.00
_cell.angle_gamma   90.00
#
_symmetry.space_group_name_H-M   'P 1'
#
loop_
_entity.id
_entity.type
_entity.pdbx_description
1 polymer ?
#
loop_
_entity_poly.entity_id
_entity_poly.type
_entity_poly.pdbx_seq_one_letter_code
_entity_poly.pdbx_strand_id
1 'polypeptide(L)'
;MSNTAKQLVAEAAIEFIEWDWIIGVGTGSTANCFIDELAKIKGKIDGAVASSDASAARLKGHGIRVLELDQVNELPIYVDGADEATKHLHLIKGGGAALTREKIVAAASELFVCIA
;
A
#
# COMPACT_ATOMS: atom_id res chain seq x y z
N MET A 1 7.52 -15.19 -4.62
CA MET A 1 6.70 -15.52 -3.44
C MET A 1 5.45 -16.31 -3.85
N SER A 2 5.08 -17.37 -3.12
CA SER A 2 3.82 -18.08 -3.34
C SER A 2 2.63 -17.19 -2.94
N ASN A 3 1.43 -17.46 -3.47
CA ASN A 3 0.24 -16.69 -3.10
C ASN A 3 -0.05 -16.76 -1.60
N THR A 4 0.21 -17.90 -0.94
CA THR A 4 0.05 -18.05 0.51
C THR A 4 0.96 -17.11 1.30
N ALA A 5 2.23 -16.99 0.90
CA ALA A 5 3.16 -16.08 1.58
C ALA A 5 2.77 -14.61 1.40
N LYS A 6 2.34 -14.22 0.19
CA LYS A 6 1.82 -12.86 -0.09
C LYS A 6 0.63 -12.51 0.79
N GLN A 7 -0.26 -13.48 0.98
CA GLN A 7 -1.44 -13.33 1.82
C GLN A 7 -1.07 -13.14 3.30
N LEU A 8 -0.12 -13.93 3.82
CA LEU A 8 0.32 -13.82 5.21
C LEU A 8 0.96 -12.46 5.53
N VAL A 9 1.83 -11.95 4.65
CA VAL A 9 2.45 -10.63 4.86
C VAL A 9 1.44 -9.48 4.71
N ALA A 10 0.43 -9.66 3.86
CA ALA A 10 -0.67 -8.71 3.73
C ALA A 10 -1.53 -8.66 5.00
N GLU A 11 -1.85 -9.83 5.59
CA GLU A 11 -2.57 -9.93 6.87
C GLU A 11 -1.78 -9.28 8.01
N ALA A 12 -0.47 -9.57 8.09
CA ALA A 12 0.40 -8.97 9.09
C ALA A 12 0.50 -7.43 8.96
N ALA A 13 0.48 -6.90 7.73
CA ALA A 13 0.52 -5.46 7.50
C ALA A 13 -0.72 -4.71 8.05
N ILE A 14 -1.86 -5.39 8.22
CA ILE A 14 -3.06 -4.78 8.81
C ILE A 14 -2.85 -4.41 10.28
N GLU A 15 -1.96 -5.10 11.00
CA GLU A 15 -1.68 -4.80 12.41
C GLU A 15 -1.03 -3.42 12.61
N PHE A 16 -0.49 -2.81 11.56
CA PHE A 16 0.09 -1.47 11.57
C PHE A 16 -0.94 -0.36 11.31
N ILE A 17 -2.20 -0.70 11.01
CA ILE A 17 -3.22 0.26 10.59
C ILE A 17 -4.05 0.70 11.80
N GLU A 18 -4.06 2.01 12.07
CA GLU A 18 -4.93 2.62 13.08
C GLU A 18 -6.23 3.18 12.48
N TRP A 19 -7.15 3.57 13.37
CA TRP A 19 -8.46 4.07 12.98
C TRP A 19 -8.36 5.48 12.39
N ASP A 20 -9.27 5.78 11.47
CA ASP A 20 -9.43 7.08 10.80
C ASP A 20 -8.21 7.51 9.96
N TRP A 21 -7.22 6.63 9.78
CA TRP A 21 -6.06 6.91 8.95
C TRP A 21 -6.40 6.92 7.46
N ILE A 22 -5.65 7.73 6.71
CA ILE A 22 -5.54 7.65 5.26
C ILE A 22 -4.32 6.78 4.94
N ILE A 23 -4.53 5.73 4.14
CA ILE A 23 -3.50 4.70 3.92
C ILE A 23 -2.86 4.88 2.54
N GLY A 24 -1.55 5.02 2.51
CA GLY A 24 -0.81 4.93 1.26
C GLY A 24 -0.72 3.47 0.79
N VAL A 25 -1.08 3.20 -0.45
CA VAL A 25 -1.16 1.84 -1.00
C VAL A 25 -0.29 1.68 -2.23
N GLY A 26 0.55 0.66 -2.16
CA GLY A 26 1.49 0.20 -3.16
C GLY A 26 0.90 -0.39 -4.44
N THR A 27 1.75 -0.98 -5.26
CA THR A 27 1.38 -1.60 -6.55
C THR A 27 1.94 -3.01 -6.67
N GLY A 28 1.17 -3.88 -7.33
CA GLY A 28 1.60 -5.24 -7.68
C GLY A 28 0.86 -6.32 -6.89
N SER A 29 1.22 -7.57 -7.15
CA SER A 29 0.45 -8.73 -6.67
C SER A 29 0.41 -8.88 -5.15
N THR A 30 1.47 -8.51 -4.42
CA THR A 30 1.46 -8.53 -2.94
C THR A 30 0.65 -7.38 -2.37
N ALA A 31 0.75 -6.17 -2.95
CA ALA A 31 -0.09 -5.04 -2.59
C ALA A 31 -1.58 -5.32 -2.87
N ASN A 32 -1.91 -6.10 -3.91
CA ASN A 32 -3.29 -6.53 -4.17
C ASN A 32 -3.86 -7.39 -3.04
N CYS A 33 -3.06 -8.29 -2.45
CA CYS A 33 -3.46 -9.05 -1.27
C CYS A 33 -3.70 -8.11 -0.08
N PHE A 34 -2.83 -7.11 0.11
CA PHE A 34 -3.03 -6.09 1.15
C PHE A 34 -4.32 -5.28 0.94
N ILE A 35 -4.64 -4.90 -0.29
CA ILE A 35 -5.91 -4.23 -0.61
C ILE A 35 -7.12 -5.10 -0.25
N ASP A 36 -7.03 -6.42 -0.48
CA ASP A 36 -8.11 -7.35 -0.13
C ASP A 36 -8.30 -7.48 1.39
N GLU A 37 -7.21 -7.45 2.16
CA GLU A 37 -7.27 -7.41 3.63
C GLU A 37 -7.77 -6.06 4.15
N LEU A 38 -7.30 -4.96 3.57
CA LEU A 38 -7.74 -3.61 3.90
C LEU A 38 -9.26 -3.45 3.68
N ALA A 39 -9.81 -4.09 2.65
CA ALA A 39 -11.24 -4.09 2.36
C ALA A 39 -12.09 -4.67 3.51
N LYS A 40 -11.55 -5.59 4.31
CA LYS A 40 -12.25 -6.17 5.48
C LYS A 40 -12.40 -5.15 6.62
N ILE A 41 -11.49 -4.18 6.69
CA ILE A 41 -11.48 -3.12 7.72
C ILE A 41 -11.81 -1.73 7.16
N LYS A 42 -12.29 -1.63 5.92
CA LYS A 42 -12.51 -0.34 5.22
C LYS A 42 -13.39 0.68 5.97
N GLY A 43 -14.25 0.22 6.87
CA GLY A 43 -15.08 1.08 7.72
C GLY A 43 -14.34 1.72 8.90
N LYS A 44 -13.04 1.44 9.05
CA LYS A 44 -12.16 1.98 10.10
C LYS A 44 -11.10 2.93 9.56
N ILE A 45 -11.07 3.20 8.25
CA ILE A 45 -10.10 4.09 7.60
C ILE A 45 -10.85 5.18 6.84
N ASP A 46 -10.24 6.35 6.70
CA ASP A 46 -10.85 7.50 6.01
C ASP A 46 -10.68 7.46 4.49
N GLY A 47 -9.71 6.68 4.01
CA GLY A 47 -9.46 6.45 2.60
C GLY A 47 -8.08 5.89 2.31
N ALA A 48 -7.71 5.90 1.03
CA ALA A 48 -6.41 5.46 0.57
C ALA A 48 -5.85 6.34 -0.55
N VAL A 49 -4.54 6.51 -0.58
CA VAL A 49 -3.80 7.12 -1.69
C VAL A 49 -3.08 6.01 -2.45
N ALA A 50 -3.39 5.85 -3.74
CA ALA A 50 -2.83 4.77 -4.55
C ALA A 50 -1.57 5.19 -5.31
N SER A 51 -0.57 4.31 -5.38
CA SER A 51 0.65 4.55 -6.17
C SER A 51 0.52 4.15 -7.65
N SER A 52 -0.63 3.64 -8.09
CA SER A 52 -0.91 3.35 -9.51
C SER A 52 -2.40 3.36 -9.82
N ASP A 53 -2.74 3.45 -11.11
CA ASP A 53 -4.11 3.36 -11.59
C ASP A 53 -4.70 1.96 -11.33
N ALA A 54 -3.87 0.92 -11.37
CA ALA A 54 -4.27 -0.45 -11.08
C ALA A 54 -4.70 -0.61 -9.61
N SER A 55 -3.90 -0.08 -8.67
CA SER A 55 -4.23 -0.09 -7.24
C SER A 55 -5.46 0.77 -6.95
N ALA A 56 -5.56 1.96 -7.57
CA ALA A 56 -6.72 2.83 -7.45
C ALA A 56 -8.01 2.14 -7.93
N ALA A 57 -7.95 1.44 -9.06
CA ALA A 57 -9.09 0.68 -9.58
C ALA A 57 -9.50 -0.45 -8.64
N ARG A 58 -8.54 -1.20 -8.08
CA ARG A 58 -8.83 -2.29 -7.12
C ARG A 58 -9.44 -1.75 -5.82
N LEU A 59 -8.89 -0.67 -5.26
CA LEU A 59 -9.43 0.00 -4.07
C LEU A 59 -10.88 0.45 -4.29
N LYS A 60 -11.15 1.12 -5.41
CA LYS A 60 -12.51 1.53 -5.81
C LYS A 60 -13.45 0.33 -5.97
N GLY A 61 -12.96 -0.77 -6.54
CA GLY A 61 -13.72 -2.02 -6.67
C GLY A 61 -14.17 -2.61 -5.33
N HIS A 62 -13.39 -2.41 -4.27
CA HIS A 62 -13.75 -2.79 -2.89
C HIS A 62 -14.58 -1.74 -2.15
N GLY A 63 -14.87 -0.60 -2.78
CA GLY A 63 -15.59 0.52 -2.18
C GLY A 63 -14.75 1.31 -1.17
N ILE A 64 -13.42 1.26 -1.28
CA ILE A 64 -12.53 2.13 -0.50
C ILE A 64 -12.44 3.48 -1.21
N ARG A 65 -12.61 4.57 -0.45
CA ARG A 65 -12.45 5.94 -0.96
C ARG A 65 -11.00 6.16 -1.38
N VAL A 66 -10.78 6.49 -2.65
CA VAL A 66 -9.45 6.85 -3.16
C VAL A 66 -9.31 8.36 -3.18
N LEU A 67 -8.23 8.86 -2.61
CA LEU A 67 -7.87 10.27 -2.52
C LEU A 67 -6.64 10.54 -3.38
N GLU A 68 -6.55 11.76 -3.90
CA GLU A 68 -5.31 12.25 -4.50
C GLU A 68 -4.36 12.71 -3.40
N LEU A 69 -3.05 12.55 -3.59
CA LEU A 69 -2.06 12.86 -2.55
C LEU A 69 -2.10 14.34 -2.13
N ASP A 70 -2.42 15.25 -3.04
CA ASP A 70 -2.53 16.69 -2.77
C ASP A 70 -3.78 17.08 -1.96
N GLN A 71 -4.71 16.15 -1.73
CA GLN A 71 -5.89 16.34 -0.89
C GLN A 71 -5.68 15.88 0.55
N VAL A 72 -4.48 15.35 0.85
CA VAL A 72 -4.16 14.71 2.12
C VAL A 72 -3.08 15.52 2.83
N ASN A 73 -3.34 15.91 4.07
CA ASN A 73 -2.37 16.66 4.88
C ASN A 73 -1.27 15.76 5.42
N GLU A 74 -1.64 14.57 5.90
CA GLU A 74 -0.75 13.63 6.57
C GLU A 74 -1.00 12.23 6.02
N LEU A 75 0.09 11.50 5.76
CA LEU A 75 0.05 10.11 5.31
C LEU A 75 0.83 9.26 6.32
N PRO A 76 0.19 8.77 7.40
CA PRO A 76 0.91 8.09 8.48
C PRO A 76 1.68 6.85 8.00
N ILE A 77 1.12 6.15 7.01
CA ILE A 77 1.68 4.89 6.54
C ILE A 77 1.55 4.72 5.03
N TYR A 78 2.57 4.14 4.42
CA TYR A 78 2.57 3.58 3.08
C TYR A 78 2.89 2.08 3.16
N VAL A 79 2.09 1.24 2.49
CA VAL A 79 2.30 -0.20 2.42
C VAL A 79 2.50 -0.62 0.96
N ASP A 80 3.66 -1.18 0.63
CA ASP A 80 3.99 -1.58 -0.74
C ASP A 80 4.96 -2.77 -0.76
N GLY A 81 5.05 -3.45 -1.90
CA GLY A 81 6.06 -4.49 -2.12
C GLY A 81 7.38 -3.97 -2.63
N ALA A 82 8.36 -4.87 -2.73
CA ALA A 82 9.62 -4.65 -3.41
C ALA A 82 9.94 -5.78 -4.38
N ASP A 83 10.72 -5.49 -5.42
CA ASP A 83 11.26 -6.51 -6.32
C ASP A 83 12.42 -7.24 -5.64
N GLU A 84 13.28 -6.49 -4.95
CA GLU A 84 14.38 -7.03 -4.12
C GLU A 84 14.59 -6.17 -2.86
N ALA A 85 15.13 -6.78 -1.80
CA ALA A 85 15.50 -6.10 -0.57
C ALA A 85 16.87 -6.57 -0.07
N THR A 86 17.64 -5.64 0.47
CA THR A 86 18.92 -5.94 1.14
C THR A 86 18.72 -6.07 2.65
N LYS A 87 19.71 -6.63 3.36
CA LYS A 87 19.73 -6.68 4.84
C LYS A 87 19.71 -5.30 5.53
N HIS A 88 19.95 -4.22 4.78
CA HIS A 88 19.91 -2.84 5.25
C HIS A 88 18.61 -2.13 4.88
N LEU A 89 17.60 -2.86 4.41
CA LEU A 89 16.29 -2.34 4.01
C LEU A 89 16.31 -1.39 2.80
N HIS A 90 17.42 -1.34 2.05
CA HIS A 90 17.38 -0.75 0.70
C HIS A 90 16.61 -1.68 -0.25
N LEU A 91 15.75 -1.09 -1.07
CA LEU A 91 14.81 -1.80 -1.93
C LEU A 91 15.08 -1.48 -3.42
N ILE A 92 14.96 -2.51 -4.26
CA ILE A 92 14.76 -2.34 -5.69
C ILE A 92 13.25 -2.44 -5.95
N LYS A 93 12.71 -1.49 -6.69
CA LYS A 93 11.31 -1.36 -7.05
C LYS A 93 11.18 -0.91 -8.50
N GLY A 94 9.98 -1.06 -9.05
CA GLY A 94 9.62 -0.53 -10.36
C GLY A 94 9.43 -1.58 -11.44
N GLY A 95 9.55 -2.88 -11.13
CA GLY A 95 9.21 -3.96 -12.06
C GLY A 95 7.77 -3.88 -12.60
N GLY A 96 6.86 -3.24 -11.85
CA GLY A 96 5.47 -2.97 -12.24
C GLY A 96 5.24 -1.63 -12.97
N ALA A 97 6.28 -0.89 -13.33
CA ALA A 97 6.22 0.39 -14.06
C ALA A 97 5.44 1.53 -13.37
N ALA A 98 5.30 1.51 -12.05
CA ALA A 98 4.66 2.56 -11.23
C ALA A 98 5.66 3.37 -10.36
N LEU A 99 6.97 3.14 -10.54
CA LEU A 99 8.04 3.58 -9.62
C LEU A 99 7.96 5.05 -9.21
N THR A 100 7.67 5.97 -10.14
CA THR A 100 7.64 7.40 -9.83
C THR A 100 6.57 7.72 -8.80
N ARG A 101 5.35 7.21 -8.99
CA ARG A 101 4.24 7.41 -8.04
C ARG A 101 4.50 6.68 -6.73
N GLU A 102 5.02 5.45 -6.78
CA GLU A 102 5.43 4.71 -5.58
C GLU A 102 6.41 5.51 -4.72
N LYS A 103 7.44 6.10 -5.34
CA LYS A 103 8.45 6.86 -4.64
C LYS A 103 7.93 8.20 -4.09
N ILE A 104 7.01 8.85 -4.80
CA ILE A 104 6.36 10.08 -4.31
C ILE A 104 5.53 9.79 -3.07
N VAL A 105 4.67 8.76 -3.11
CA VAL A 105 3.81 8.40 -1.97
C VAL A 105 4.65 7.90 -0.78
N ALA A 106 5.68 7.09 -1.03
CA ALA A 106 6.60 6.64 0.03
C ALA A 106 7.36 7.80 0.68
N ALA A 107 7.76 8.82 -0.10
CA ALA A 107 8.45 9.99 0.44
C ALA A 107 7.51 10.93 1.22
N ALA A 108 6.21 10.90 0.92
CA ALA A 108 5.20 11.66 1.65
C ALA A 108 4.70 10.95 2.92
N SER A 109 5.01 9.65 3.09
CA SER A 109 4.58 8.87 4.25
C SER A 109 5.55 8.94 5.43
N GLU A 110 5.03 8.88 6.65
CA GLU A 110 5.86 8.83 7.87
C GLU A 110 6.49 7.45 8.08
N LEU A 111 5.71 6.39 7.86
CA LEU A 111 6.16 5.01 7.94
C LEU A 111 5.98 4.30 6.59
N PHE A 112 7.06 3.75 6.04
CA PHE A 112 6.97 2.84 4.90
C PHE A 112 7.12 1.38 5.37
N VAL A 113 6.06 0.59 5.25
CA VAL A 113 6.05 -0.85 5.49
C VAL A 113 6.20 -1.60 4.16
N CYS A 114 7.32 -2.31 4.00
CA CYS A 114 7.56 -3.17 2.85
C CYS A 114 7.05 -4.60 3.09
N ILE A 115 6.27 -5.15 2.15
CA ILE A 115 5.77 -6.54 2.18
C ILE A 115 6.29 -7.37 1.00
N ALA A 116 7.08 -8.43 1.28
CA ALA A 116 7.80 -9.23 0.28
C ALA A 116 8.18 -10.63 0.81
#